data_AF-A0A0P1NZ95-F1
#
_entry.id   AF-A0A0P1NZ95-F1
#
_cell.length_a   1.000
_cell.length_b   1.000
_cell.length_c   1.000
_cell.angle_alpha   90.00
_cell.angle_beta   90.00
_cell.angle_gamma   90.00
#
_symmetry.space_group_name_H-M   'P 1'
#
loop_
_entity.id
_entity.type
_entity.pdbx_description
1 polymer ?
#
loop_
_entity_poly.entity_id
_entity_poly.type
_entity_poly.pdbx_seq_one_letter_code
_entity_poly.pdbx_strand_id
1 'polypeptide(L)'
;MRWKILIALLSFALLISNAQGQIYKVKKLKGDAQVRHGAKENWQKLTSGDTLRPDDTVILWKDAYIEIETGNSIFKSNGGIILNISDLRRLSKEELLLQLAFEEMRNIPDVKSERQSAKSTGIYGSEISKKEPKIKEAQNLTHFWVGGVKALFENGFYETASIRAKNLMFKFSELKDDLDLKILVATSLEKIGLYGEAIAEYRKIISGSNDENLNSKLERKISELKSKIASNGDKH
;
A
#
# COMPACT_ATOMS: atom_id res chain seq x y z
N MET A 1 47.05 -18.54 -9.06
CA MET A 1 45.73 -19.17 -9.28
C MET A 1 44.91 -19.28 -7.98
N ARG A 2 45.48 -19.76 -6.87
CA ARG A 2 44.80 -19.93 -5.56
C ARG A 2 44.19 -18.65 -4.94
N TRP A 3 44.83 -17.49 -5.11
CA TRP A 3 44.31 -16.20 -4.60
C TRP A 3 43.04 -15.71 -5.32
N LYS A 4 42.91 -15.97 -6.63
CA LYS A 4 41.71 -15.60 -7.40
C LYS A 4 40.50 -16.45 -7.00
N ILE A 5 40.72 -17.69 -6.58
CA ILE A 5 39.69 -18.60 -6.05
C ILE A 5 39.21 -18.13 -4.67
N LEU A 6 40.14 -17.65 -3.82
CA LEU A 6 39.81 -17.08 -2.51
C LEU A 6 38.99 -15.77 -2.62
N ILE A 7 39.33 -14.87 -3.56
CA ILE A 7 38.53 -13.67 -3.80
C ILE A 7 37.13 -14.04 -4.30
N ALA A 8 37.01 -14.97 -5.24
CA ALA A 8 35.72 -15.40 -5.78
C ALA A 8 34.82 -16.06 -4.72
N LEU A 9 35.40 -16.84 -3.80
CA LEU A 9 34.66 -17.42 -2.67
C LEU A 9 34.22 -16.36 -1.65
N LEU A 10 35.04 -15.33 -1.40
CA LEU A 10 34.71 -14.25 -0.49
C LEU A 10 33.59 -13.34 -1.04
N SER A 11 33.61 -13.03 -2.34
CA SER A 11 32.53 -12.28 -2.98
C SER A 11 31.23 -13.08 -3.13
N PHE A 12 31.31 -14.42 -3.24
CA PHE A 12 30.12 -15.27 -3.22
C PHE A 12 29.49 -15.36 -1.81
N ALA A 13 30.30 -15.42 -0.75
CA ALA A 13 29.80 -15.44 0.62
C ALA A 13 29.10 -14.13 1.05
N LEU A 14 29.55 -12.97 0.53
CA LEU A 14 28.93 -11.66 0.76
C LEU A 14 27.57 -11.47 0.06
N LEU A 15 27.25 -12.29 -0.95
CA LEU A 15 25.96 -12.25 -1.63
C LEU A 15 24.85 -12.99 -0.88
N ILE A 16 25.20 -13.94 0.01
CA ILE A 16 24.22 -14.81 0.69
C ILE A 16 23.65 -14.13 1.96
N SER A 17 24.33 -13.13 2.51
CA SER A 17 23.91 -12.44 3.76
C SER A 17 22.69 -11.53 3.63
N ASN A 18 22.17 -11.27 2.42
CA ASN A 18 21.01 -10.39 2.21
C ASN A 18 19.68 -11.14 2.06
N ALA A 19 19.66 -12.47 2.20
CA ALA A 19 18.46 -13.28 2.07
C ALA A 19 17.73 -13.55 3.42
N GLN A 20 17.97 -12.74 4.45
CA GLN A 20 17.07 -12.76 5.61
C GLN A 20 15.76 -12.07 5.22
N GLY A 21 14.74 -12.87 4.94
CA GLY A 21 13.37 -12.38 4.75
C GLY A 21 12.94 -11.55 5.96
N GLN A 22 12.20 -10.47 5.72
CA GLN A 22 11.67 -9.63 6.78
C GLN A 22 10.75 -10.47 7.68
N ILE A 23 11.09 -10.54 8.97
CA ILE A 23 10.26 -11.18 9.99
C ILE A 23 9.29 -10.14 10.52
N TYR A 24 8.00 -10.46 10.52
CA TYR A 24 6.93 -9.62 11.06
C TYR A 24 6.42 -10.25 12.35
N LYS A 25 6.83 -9.73 13.51
CA LYS A 25 6.46 -10.32 14.81
C LYS A 25 5.52 -9.40 15.57
N VAL A 26 4.38 -9.93 16.01
CA VAL A 26 3.45 -9.19 16.89
C VAL A 26 4.09 -9.09 18.28
N LYS A 27 4.61 -7.93 18.63
CA LYS A 27 5.22 -7.68 19.95
C LYS A 27 4.17 -7.49 21.02
N LYS A 28 3.09 -6.80 20.68
CA LYS A 28 2.05 -6.43 21.61
C LYS A 28 0.71 -6.36 20.90
N LEU A 29 -0.30 -6.90 21.55
CA LEU A 29 -1.68 -6.85 21.11
C LEU A 29 -2.59 -6.58 22.31
N LYS A 30 -3.49 -5.62 22.18
CA LYS A 30 -4.61 -5.38 23.09
C LYS A 30 -5.90 -5.37 22.29
N GLY A 31 -7.01 -5.82 22.88
CA GLY A 31 -8.30 -5.92 22.20
C GLY A 31 -8.39 -7.08 21.22
N ASP A 32 -9.36 -7.01 20.29
CA ASP A 32 -9.64 -8.08 19.33
C ASP A 32 -8.97 -7.82 17.98
N ALA A 33 -8.25 -8.82 17.49
CA ALA A 33 -7.62 -8.81 16.19
C ALA A 33 -7.63 -10.21 15.59
N GLN A 34 -7.72 -10.26 14.27
CA GLN A 34 -7.71 -11.50 13.52
C GLN A 34 -6.71 -11.43 12.37
N VAL A 35 -6.20 -12.59 12.00
CA VAL A 35 -5.30 -12.78 10.87
C VAL A 35 -5.90 -13.77 9.90
N ARG A 36 -5.74 -13.48 8.62
CA ARG A 36 -6.04 -14.39 7.53
C ARG A 36 -4.72 -14.72 6.84
N HIS A 37 -4.35 -16.00 6.87
CA HIS A 37 -3.08 -16.45 6.31
C HIS A 37 -3.17 -16.70 4.81
N GLY A 38 -2.45 -15.91 4.01
CA GLY A 38 -2.44 -16.04 2.56
C GLY A 38 -3.84 -15.93 1.93
N ALA A 39 -4.11 -16.83 0.98
CA ALA A 39 -5.41 -16.92 0.31
C ALA A 39 -6.47 -17.77 1.06
N LYS A 40 -6.21 -18.17 2.31
CA LYS A 40 -7.20 -18.93 3.10
C LYS A 40 -8.41 -18.05 3.38
N GLU A 41 -9.60 -18.64 3.40
CA GLU A 41 -10.85 -17.88 3.63
C GLU A 41 -11.13 -17.62 5.12
N ASN A 42 -10.47 -18.35 6.02
CA ASN A 42 -10.77 -18.32 7.45
C ASN A 42 -9.91 -17.30 8.19
N TRP A 43 -10.57 -16.40 8.91
CA TRP A 43 -9.96 -15.53 9.91
C TRP A 43 -9.68 -16.32 11.19
N GLN A 44 -8.47 -16.17 11.72
CA GLN A 44 -8.01 -16.78 12.96
C GLN A 44 -7.69 -15.70 13.98
N LYS A 45 -7.88 -15.98 15.26
CA LYS A 45 -7.54 -15.04 16.32
C LYS A 45 -6.03 -14.76 16.31
N LEU A 46 -5.66 -13.48 16.29
CA LEU A 46 -4.28 -13.05 16.39
C LEU A 46 -3.88 -12.91 17.87
N THR A 47 -2.65 -13.27 18.22
CA THR A 47 -2.12 -13.20 19.58
C THR A 47 -0.75 -12.53 19.63
N SER A 48 -0.37 -12.02 20.81
CA SER A 48 0.98 -11.48 21.01
C SER A 48 2.01 -12.62 20.91
N GLY A 49 3.09 -12.38 20.19
CA GLY A 49 4.15 -13.35 19.93
C GLY A 49 4.06 -14.01 18.55
N ASP A 50 2.90 -13.92 17.88
CA ASP A 50 2.69 -14.51 16.56
C ASP A 50 3.66 -13.93 15.52
N THR A 51 4.08 -14.80 14.62
CA THR A 51 4.90 -14.43 13.45
C THR A 51 4.02 -14.44 12.22
N LEU A 52 3.99 -13.31 11.52
CA LEU A 52 3.19 -13.07 10.34
C LEU A 52 4.05 -13.22 9.08
N ARG A 53 3.42 -13.69 8.03
CA ARG A 53 4.03 -13.84 6.70
C ARG A 53 3.63 -12.66 5.81
N PRO A 54 4.44 -12.31 4.79
CA PRO A 54 4.12 -11.21 3.90
C PRO A 54 2.75 -11.32 3.21
N ASP A 55 2.27 -12.54 2.97
CA ASP A 55 0.98 -12.83 2.33
C ASP A 55 -0.22 -12.78 3.31
N ASP A 56 0.01 -12.53 4.60
CA ASP A 56 -1.05 -12.46 5.59
C ASP A 56 -1.76 -11.09 5.57
N THR A 57 -3.05 -11.11 5.90
CA THR A 57 -3.86 -9.90 6.14
C THR A 57 -4.30 -9.88 7.60
N VAL A 58 -4.15 -8.74 8.27
CA VAL A 58 -4.59 -8.54 9.65
C VAL A 58 -5.76 -7.56 9.67
N ILE A 59 -6.77 -7.86 10.48
CA ILE A 59 -7.84 -6.94 10.87
C ILE A 59 -7.74 -6.66 12.36
N LEU A 60 -7.77 -5.39 12.73
CA LEU A 60 -7.86 -4.91 14.11
C LEU A 60 -9.20 -4.22 14.30
N TRP A 61 -10.00 -4.69 15.26
CA TRP A 61 -11.28 -4.07 15.60
C TRP A 61 -11.09 -2.76 16.37
N LYS A 62 -12.12 -1.90 16.43
CA LYS A 62 -12.02 -0.48 16.82
C LYS A 62 -11.28 -0.21 18.15
N ASP A 63 -11.49 -1.04 19.16
CA ASP A 63 -10.89 -0.86 20.50
C ASP A 63 -9.56 -1.63 20.67
N ALA A 64 -8.99 -2.13 19.58
CA ALA A 64 -7.73 -2.87 19.60
C ALA A 64 -6.50 -1.98 19.44
N TYR A 65 -5.33 -2.55 19.72
CA TYR A 65 -4.03 -1.92 19.51
C TYR A 65 -2.98 -2.99 19.18
N ILE A 66 -2.11 -2.73 18.22
CA ILE A 66 -1.04 -3.65 17.82
C ILE A 66 0.31 -2.94 17.70
N GLU A 67 1.38 -3.65 18.08
CA GLU A 67 2.77 -3.35 17.72
C GLU A 67 3.36 -4.54 16.95
N ILE A 68 3.79 -4.30 15.71
CA ILE A 68 4.44 -5.29 14.85
C ILE A 68 5.90 -4.87 14.65
N GLU A 69 6.84 -5.71 15.07
CA GLU A 69 8.26 -5.56 14.74
C GLU A 69 8.50 -5.97 13.29
N THR A 70 9.23 -5.12 12.56
CA THR A 70 9.45 -5.20 11.11
C THR A 70 10.92 -4.93 10.80
N GLY A 71 11.77 -5.95 10.94
CA GLY A 71 13.24 -5.77 10.85
C GLY A 71 13.72 -4.68 11.82
N ASN A 72 14.06 -3.49 11.30
CA ASN A 72 14.60 -2.37 12.06
C ASN A 72 13.55 -1.32 12.48
N SER A 73 12.26 -1.54 12.20
CA SER A 73 11.18 -0.61 12.57
C SER A 73 10.06 -1.30 13.34
N ILE A 74 9.24 -0.52 14.04
CA ILE A 74 8.03 -1.00 14.71
C ILE A 74 6.84 -0.26 14.10
N PHE A 75 5.91 -1.02 13.54
CA PHE A 75 4.59 -0.51 13.15
C PHE A 75 3.66 -0.53 14.36
N LYS A 76 2.94 0.56 14.60
CA LYS A 76 2.00 0.72 15.73
C LYS A 76 0.69 1.28 15.23
N SER A 77 -0.43 0.68 15.61
CA SER A 77 -1.74 1.24 15.26
C SER A 77 -2.78 0.95 16.33
N ASN A 78 -3.69 1.91 16.48
CA ASN A 78 -4.98 1.68 17.11
C ASN A 78 -5.90 0.90 16.16
N GLY A 79 -7.02 0.47 16.70
CA GLY A 79 -8.03 -0.33 16.06
C GLY A 79 -8.77 0.35 14.92
N GLY A 80 -9.60 -0.43 14.23
CA GLY A 80 -10.38 0.04 13.09
C GLY A 80 -9.57 0.01 11.78
N ILE A 81 -8.67 -0.97 11.64
CA ILE A 81 -7.80 -1.09 10.47
C ILE A 81 -7.81 -2.49 9.87
N ILE A 82 -7.64 -2.57 8.54
CA ILE A 82 -7.18 -3.78 7.85
C ILE A 82 -5.85 -3.45 7.19
N LEU A 83 -4.88 -4.34 7.37
CA LEU A 83 -3.50 -4.18 6.92
C LEU A 83 -3.02 -5.47 6.25
N ASN A 84 -2.47 -5.37 5.04
CA ASN A 84 -1.67 -6.45 4.48
C ASN A 84 -0.25 -6.36 5.02
N ILE A 85 0.33 -7.47 5.43
CA ILE A 85 1.67 -7.49 6.03
C ILE A 85 2.74 -7.13 5.00
N SER A 86 2.52 -7.45 3.72
CA SER A 86 3.34 -6.95 2.61
C SER A 86 3.50 -5.43 2.57
N ASP A 87 2.49 -4.68 3.06
CA ASP A 87 2.49 -3.21 3.00
C ASP A 87 3.44 -2.60 4.05
N LEU A 88 3.94 -3.39 4.99
CA LEU A 88 4.98 -3.00 5.96
C LEU A 88 6.40 -3.12 5.38
N ARG A 89 6.54 -3.50 4.11
CA ARG A 89 7.83 -3.50 3.41
C ARG A 89 8.14 -2.10 2.89
N ARG A 90 9.36 -1.64 3.10
CA ARG A 90 9.89 -0.44 2.43
C ARG A 90 10.16 -0.70 0.96
N LEU A 91 9.81 0.27 0.12
CA LEU A 91 10.12 0.25 -1.32
C LEU A 91 11.28 1.21 -1.59
N SER A 92 12.17 0.82 -2.50
CA SER A 92 13.08 1.77 -3.12
C SER A 92 12.32 2.78 -3.98
N LYS A 93 12.97 3.91 -4.31
CA LYS A 93 12.38 4.95 -5.15
C LYS A 93 12.04 4.39 -6.54
N GLU A 94 12.90 3.54 -7.08
CA GLU A 94 12.76 2.88 -8.37
C GLU A 94 11.58 1.90 -8.37
N GLU A 95 11.46 1.05 -7.34
CA GLU A 95 10.31 0.15 -7.18
C GLU A 95 9.00 0.93 -7.08
N LEU A 96 8.98 2.01 -6.30
CA LEU A 96 7.80 2.86 -6.16
C LEU A 96 7.40 3.50 -7.49
N LEU A 97 8.35 4.09 -8.22
CA LEU A 97 8.10 4.71 -9.52
C LEU A 97 7.56 3.68 -10.53
N LEU A 98 8.13 2.49 -10.56
CA LEU A 98 7.65 1.40 -11.40
C LEU A 98 6.21 1.00 -11.04
N GLN A 99 5.89 0.87 -9.75
CA GLN A 99 4.52 0.55 -9.31
C GLN A 99 3.54 1.69 -9.64
N LEU A 100 3.92 2.95 -9.44
CA LEU A 100 3.09 4.10 -9.80
C LEU A 100 2.81 4.16 -11.31
N ALA A 101 3.79 3.82 -12.14
CA ALA A 101 3.59 3.73 -13.59
C ALA A 101 2.59 2.63 -13.95
N PHE A 102 2.67 1.45 -13.33
CA PHE A 102 1.68 0.39 -13.52
C PHE A 102 0.27 0.80 -13.07
N GLU A 103 0.15 1.50 -11.95
CA GLU A 103 -1.14 2.04 -11.49
C GLU A 103 -1.73 3.05 -12.49
N GLU A 104 -0.90 3.94 -13.06
CA GLU A 104 -1.37 4.91 -14.06
C GLU A 104 -1.81 4.20 -15.35
N MET A 105 -1.07 3.19 -15.82
CA MET A 105 -1.46 2.37 -16.97
C MET A 105 -2.80 1.66 -16.76
N ARG A 106 -3.06 1.13 -15.55
CA ARG A 106 -4.33 0.48 -15.21
C ARG A 106 -5.52 1.46 -15.20
N ASN A 107 -5.26 2.74 -14.98
CA ASN A 107 -6.28 3.80 -14.94
C ASN A 107 -6.62 4.39 -16.31
N ILE A 108 -5.90 4.00 -17.37
CA ILE A 108 -6.25 4.41 -18.74
C ILE A 108 -7.54 3.67 -19.13
N PRO A 109 -8.63 4.39 -19.45
CA PRO A 109 -9.85 3.74 -19.89
C PRO A 109 -9.57 2.95 -21.18
N ASP A 110 -10.04 1.71 -21.25
CA ASP A 110 -9.93 0.89 -22.46
C ASP A 110 -10.45 1.69 -23.65
N VAL A 111 -9.54 2.02 -24.58
CA VAL A 111 -9.92 2.55 -25.88
C VAL A 111 -10.73 1.45 -26.53
N LYS A 112 -12.05 1.65 -26.64
CA LYS A 112 -13.04 0.72 -27.22
C LYS A 112 -12.42 -0.18 -28.32
N SER A 113 -11.89 -1.33 -27.94
CA SER A 113 -11.75 -2.45 -28.85
C SER A 113 -13.14 -3.05 -28.93
N GLU A 114 -13.68 -3.11 -30.14
CA GLU A 114 -14.92 -3.80 -30.44
C GLU A 114 -15.02 -5.12 -29.66
N ARG A 115 -16.21 -5.36 -29.11
CA ARG A 115 -16.58 -6.57 -28.39
C ARG A 115 -16.08 -7.82 -29.14
N GLN A 116 -15.00 -8.42 -28.67
CA GLN A 116 -14.83 -9.85 -28.77
C GLN A 116 -15.11 -10.41 -27.38
N SER A 117 -16.37 -10.81 -27.18
CA SER A 117 -16.73 -11.79 -26.17
C SER A 117 -15.86 -13.02 -26.42
N ALA A 118 -14.74 -13.11 -25.70
CA ALA A 118 -14.02 -14.36 -25.56
C ALA A 118 -14.95 -15.30 -24.78
N LYS A 119 -15.65 -16.15 -25.52
CA LYS A 119 -16.37 -17.29 -24.95
C LYS A 119 -15.35 -18.17 -24.26
N SER A 120 -15.18 -17.96 -22.94
CA SER A 120 -14.52 -18.93 -22.09
C SER A 120 -15.34 -20.21 -22.15
N THR A 121 -14.74 -21.30 -22.63
CA THR A 121 -15.32 -22.63 -22.61
C THR A 121 -15.41 -23.09 -21.16
N GLY A 122 -16.53 -22.75 -20.52
CA GLY A 122 -16.91 -23.26 -19.22
C GLY A 122 -17.01 -24.78 -19.27
N ILE A 123 -16.12 -25.45 -18.54
CA ILE A 123 -16.27 -26.87 -18.23
C ILE A 123 -17.54 -27.01 -17.39
N TYR A 124 -18.52 -27.73 -17.92
CA TYR A 124 -19.77 -28.09 -17.25
C TYR A 124 -19.47 -28.93 -16.00
N GLY A 125 -19.31 -28.27 -14.86
CA GLY A 125 -19.50 -28.87 -13.55
C GLY A 125 -20.98 -28.76 -13.19
N SER A 126 -21.62 -29.92 -13.02
CA SER A 126 -23.00 -30.11 -12.58
C SER A 126 -23.42 -29.14 -11.47
N GLU A 127 -24.65 -28.63 -11.60
CA GLU A 127 -25.37 -27.72 -10.72
C GLU A 127 -25.03 -27.87 -9.24
N ILE A 128 -24.07 -27.05 -8.78
CA ILE A 128 -23.98 -26.71 -7.36
C ILE A 128 -24.98 -25.58 -7.17
N SER A 129 -26.11 -25.93 -6.55
CA SER A 129 -27.04 -25.00 -5.93
C SER A 129 -26.28 -23.76 -5.44
N LYS A 130 -26.60 -22.58 -5.99
CA LYS A 130 -26.21 -21.28 -5.46
C LYS A 130 -26.83 -21.12 -4.07
N LYS A 131 -26.31 -21.84 -3.08
CA LYS A 131 -26.18 -21.25 -1.75
C LYS A 131 -25.09 -20.21 -1.91
N GLU A 132 -25.51 -18.99 -2.23
CA GLU A 132 -24.71 -17.82 -1.85
C GLU A 132 -24.25 -18.09 -0.42
N PRO A 133 -22.92 -18.11 -0.15
CA PRO A 133 -22.49 -18.15 1.23
C PRO A 133 -23.19 -16.95 1.87
N LYS A 134 -24.04 -17.23 2.86
CA LYS A 134 -24.61 -16.20 3.72
C LYS A 134 -23.43 -15.57 4.45
N ILE A 135 -22.78 -14.62 3.79
CA ILE A 135 -21.93 -13.63 4.43
C ILE A 135 -22.92 -12.86 5.29
N LYS A 136 -23.01 -13.29 6.56
CA LYS A 136 -23.65 -12.51 7.61
C LYS A 136 -23.06 -11.10 7.50
N GLU A 137 -23.90 -10.15 7.10
CA GLU A 137 -23.62 -8.72 7.03
C GLU A 137 -22.23 -8.39 6.48
N ALA A 138 -22.15 -8.11 5.18
CA ALA A 138 -21.06 -7.31 4.62
C ALA A 138 -21.10 -5.91 5.26
N GLN A 139 -20.66 -5.81 6.52
CA GLN A 139 -20.27 -4.56 7.14
C GLN A 139 -19.26 -3.94 6.18
N ASN A 140 -19.54 -2.72 5.71
CA ASN A 140 -18.68 -2.06 4.75
C ASN A 140 -17.27 -1.87 5.36
N LEU A 141 -16.37 -2.83 5.13
CA LEU A 141 -15.00 -2.84 5.67
C LEU A 141 -14.09 -1.82 4.96
N THR A 142 -14.59 -1.06 3.98
CA THR A 142 -13.83 -0.02 3.27
C THR A 142 -13.19 0.96 4.25
N HIS A 143 -13.91 1.38 5.29
CA HIS A 143 -13.36 2.30 6.30
C HIS A 143 -12.18 1.71 7.09
N PHE A 144 -12.15 0.39 7.31
CA PHE A 144 -11.00 -0.27 7.93
C PHE A 144 -9.79 -0.27 6.99
N TRP A 145 -10.00 -0.48 5.69
CA TRP A 145 -8.92 -0.38 4.71
C TRP A 145 -8.35 1.03 4.63
N VAL A 146 -9.22 2.05 4.63
CA VAL A 146 -8.80 3.46 4.72
C VAL A 146 -8.02 3.72 6.01
N GLY A 147 -8.48 3.18 7.14
CA GLY A 147 -7.76 3.21 8.41
C GLY A 147 -6.37 2.59 8.33
N GLY A 148 -6.22 1.46 7.63
CA GLY A 148 -4.93 0.82 7.39
C GLY A 148 -3.97 1.69 6.57
N VAL A 149 -4.47 2.37 5.54
CA VAL A 149 -3.66 3.32 4.75
C VAL A 149 -3.22 4.52 5.59
N LYS A 150 -4.11 5.08 6.41
CA LYS A 150 -3.77 6.16 7.35
C LYS A 150 -2.70 5.69 8.35
N ALA A 151 -2.85 4.49 8.91
CA ALA A 151 -1.87 3.91 9.83
C ALA A 151 -0.50 3.70 9.16
N LEU A 152 -0.43 3.23 7.90
CA LEU A 152 0.82 3.15 7.14
C LEU A 152 1.50 4.51 7.04
N PHE A 153 0.74 5.54 6.67
CA PHE A 153 1.25 6.91 6.55
C PHE A 153 1.77 7.44 7.89
N GLU A 154 1.02 7.26 8.98
CA GLU A 154 1.40 7.70 10.33
C GLU A 154 2.67 7.00 10.84
N ASN A 155 2.88 5.74 10.47
CA ASN A 155 4.09 4.98 10.77
C ASN A 155 5.23 5.22 9.77
N GLY A 156 5.04 6.18 8.87
CA GLY A 156 6.06 6.63 7.93
C GLY A 156 6.26 5.75 6.72
N PHE A 157 5.43 4.72 6.48
CA PHE A 157 5.46 3.87 5.29
C PHE A 157 4.82 4.60 4.09
N TYR A 158 5.39 5.75 3.73
CA TYR A 158 4.84 6.65 2.72
C TYR A 158 4.75 5.98 1.35
N GLU A 159 5.69 5.10 1.01
CA GLU A 159 5.75 4.47 -0.30
C GLU A 159 4.52 3.57 -0.51
N THR A 160 4.33 2.61 0.39
CA THR A 160 3.21 1.67 0.33
C THR A 160 1.89 2.36 0.65
N ALA A 161 1.85 3.35 1.54
CA ALA A 161 0.65 4.15 1.79
C ALA A 161 0.12 4.82 0.51
N SER A 162 1.00 5.44 -0.29
CA SER A 162 0.61 6.10 -1.54
C SER A 162 0.01 5.14 -2.56
N ILE A 163 0.64 3.98 -2.77
CA ILE A 163 0.17 2.94 -3.71
C ILE A 163 -1.14 2.35 -3.22
N ARG A 164 -1.27 2.12 -1.91
CA ARG A 164 -2.46 1.49 -1.34
C ARG A 164 -3.66 2.42 -1.37
N ALA A 165 -3.46 3.72 -1.10
CA ALA A 165 -4.49 4.74 -1.28
C ALA A 165 -5.01 4.76 -2.73
N LYS A 166 -4.11 4.82 -3.74
CA LYS A 166 -4.49 4.77 -5.15
C LYS A 166 -5.28 3.49 -5.50
N ASN A 167 -4.81 2.34 -5.01
CA ASN A 167 -5.49 1.06 -5.20
C ASN A 167 -6.89 1.02 -4.57
N LEU A 168 -7.07 1.60 -3.39
CA LEU A 168 -8.39 1.70 -2.76
C LEU A 168 -9.33 2.58 -3.56
N MET A 169 -8.89 3.76 -4.00
CA MET A 169 -9.69 4.68 -4.81
C MET A 169 -10.07 4.08 -6.18
N PHE A 170 -9.20 3.23 -6.75
CA PHE A 170 -9.52 2.48 -7.96
C PHE A 170 -10.54 1.35 -7.71
N LYS A 171 -10.35 0.58 -6.64
CA LYS A 171 -11.17 -0.60 -6.33
C LYS A 171 -12.56 -0.24 -5.82
N PHE A 172 -12.68 0.82 -5.04
CA PHE A 172 -13.92 1.24 -4.40
C PHE A 172 -14.36 2.59 -4.97
N SER A 173 -15.39 2.58 -5.81
CA SER A 173 -15.88 3.79 -6.50
C SER A 173 -16.31 4.90 -5.53
N GLU A 174 -16.80 4.54 -4.33
CA GLU A 174 -17.15 5.48 -3.26
C GLU A 174 -15.95 6.29 -2.74
N LEU A 175 -14.72 5.78 -2.91
CA LEU A 175 -13.49 6.47 -2.50
C LEU A 175 -12.83 7.26 -3.63
N LYS A 176 -13.32 7.17 -4.87
CA LYS A 176 -12.67 7.79 -6.03
C LYS A 176 -12.42 9.30 -5.84
N ASP A 177 -13.35 9.96 -5.15
CA ASP A 177 -13.30 11.40 -4.88
C ASP A 177 -12.99 11.75 -3.42
N ASP A 178 -12.50 10.78 -2.63
CA ASP A 178 -12.07 11.00 -1.26
C ASP A 178 -10.87 11.94 -1.22
N LEU A 179 -11.10 13.16 -0.73
CA LEU A 179 -10.11 14.23 -0.69
C LEU A 179 -8.96 13.90 0.27
N ASP A 180 -9.24 13.26 1.40
CA ASP A 180 -8.23 12.89 2.39
C ASP A 180 -7.22 11.91 1.78
N LEU A 181 -7.71 10.90 1.06
CA LEU A 181 -6.85 9.94 0.37
C LEU A 181 -6.03 10.59 -0.75
N LYS A 182 -6.64 11.49 -1.54
CA LYS A 182 -5.90 12.24 -2.58
C LYS A 182 -4.76 13.08 -1.96
N ILE A 183 -5.04 13.80 -0.87
CA ILE A 183 -4.04 14.58 -0.14
C ILE A 183 -2.96 13.67 0.47
N LEU A 184 -3.35 12.51 1.01
CA LEU A 184 -2.43 11.53 1.58
C LEU A 184 -1.45 11.01 0.52
N VAL A 185 -1.93 10.69 -0.70
CA VAL A 185 -1.07 10.28 -1.83
C VAL A 185 -0.05 11.38 -2.13
N ALA A 186 -0.50 12.60 -2.39
CA ALA A 186 0.40 13.71 -2.75
C ALA A 186 1.43 14.01 -1.65
N THR A 187 1.00 13.97 -0.39
CA THR A 187 1.86 14.23 0.77
C THR A 187 2.85 13.08 1.01
N SER A 188 2.47 11.84 0.71
CA SER A 188 3.38 10.70 0.78
C SER A 188 4.54 10.86 -0.21
N LEU A 189 4.22 11.19 -1.46
CA LEU A 189 5.21 11.42 -2.52
C LEU A 189 6.16 12.57 -2.17
N GLU A 190 5.62 13.66 -1.62
CA GLU A 190 6.44 14.76 -1.12
C GLU A 190 7.45 14.29 -0.06
N LYS A 191 6.99 13.53 0.93
CA LYS A 191 7.83 13.05 2.04
C LYS A 191 8.95 12.12 1.59
N ILE A 192 8.78 11.43 0.46
CA ILE A 192 9.79 10.56 -0.17
C ILE A 192 10.74 11.37 -1.09
N GLY A 193 10.46 12.65 -1.33
CA GLY A 193 11.26 13.49 -2.24
C GLY A 193 10.92 13.31 -3.72
N LEU A 194 9.75 12.73 -4.03
CA LEU A 194 9.18 12.67 -5.38
C LEU A 194 8.36 13.93 -5.66
N TYR A 195 9.06 15.06 -5.73
CA TYR A 195 8.42 16.38 -5.78
C TYR A 195 7.63 16.62 -7.08
N GLY A 196 8.11 16.11 -8.22
CA GLY A 196 7.40 16.25 -9.50
C GLY A 196 6.05 15.52 -9.48
N GLU A 197 6.06 14.29 -8.97
CA GLU A 197 4.89 13.44 -8.81
C GLU A 197 3.92 14.02 -7.77
N ALA A 198 4.43 14.52 -6.65
CA ALA A 198 3.62 15.21 -5.64
C ALA A 198 2.92 16.45 -6.22
N ILE A 199 3.63 17.28 -6.99
CA ILE A 199 3.06 18.45 -7.68
C ILE A 199 1.95 18.02 -8.65
N ALA A 200 2.17 16.94 -9.41
CA ALA A 200 1.16 16.43 -10.34
C ALA A 200 -0.13 16.00 -9.61
N GLU A 201 0.00 15.29 -8.49
CA GLU A 201 -1.15 14.89 -7.67
C GLU A 201 -1.86 16.09 -7.03
N TYR A 202 -1.13 17.11 -6.53
CA TYR A 202 -1.77 18.34 -6.04
C TYR A 202 -2.54 19.09 -7.13
N ARG A 203 -2.01 19.14 -8.36
CA ARG A 203 -2.72 19.73 -9.50
C ARG A 203 -4.00 18.98 -9.83
N LYS A 204 -3.97 17.64 -9.81
CA LYS A 204 -5.17 16.80 -10.00
C LYS A 204 -6.25 17.15 -8.97
N ILE A 205 -5.88 17.41 -7.71
CA ILE A 205 -6.81 17.84 -6.65
C ILE A 205 -7.40 19.22 -6.96
N ILE A 206 -6.55 20.20 -7.27
CA ILE A 206 -6.98 21.58 -7.58
C ILE A 206 -7.95 21.59 -8.75
N SER A 207 -7.65 20.85 -9.84
CA SER A 207 -8.51 20.77 -11.03
C SER A 207 -9.88 20.13 -10.76
N GLY A 208 -10.00 19.33 -9.69
CA GLY A 208 -11.26 18.67 -9.29
C GLY A 208 -11.99 19.35 -8.13
N SER A 209 -11.49 20.47 -7.60
CA SER A 209 -12.00 21.12 -6.38
C SER A 209 -12.46 22.55 -6.64
N ASN A 210 -13.61 22.92 -6.07
CA ASN A 210 -14.14 24.28 -6.08
C ASN A 210 -13.83 25.07 -4.78
N ASP A 211 -13.05 24.49 -3.85
CA ASP A 211 -12.67 25.15 -2.60
C ASP A 211 -11.43 26.04 -2.81
N GLU A 212 -11.65 27.36 -2.86
CA GLU A 212 -10.59 28.36 -3.06
C GLU A 212 -9.54 28.37 -1.93
N ASN A 213 -9.94 28.10 -0.69
CA ASN A 213 -9.02 28.08 0.46
C ASN A 213 -8.11 26.85 0.39
N LEU A 214 -8.67 25.69 0.05
CA LEU A 214 -7.87 24.51 -0.23
C LEU A 214 -6.92 24.75 -1.41
N ASN A 215 -7.44 25.27 -2.53
CA ASN A 215 -6.67 25.46 -3.76
C ASN A 215 -5.50 26.42 -3.53
N SER A 216 -5.71 27.54 -2.82
CA SER A 216 -4.64 28.48 -2.47
C SER A 216 -3.55 27.86 -1.58
N LYS A 217 -3.94 27.01 -0.60
CA LYS A 217 -2.97 26.26 0.22
C LYS A 217 -2.14 25.29 -0.61
N LEU A 218 -2.77 24.57 -1.53
CA LEU A 218 -2.10 23.62 -2.41
C LEU A 218 -1.17 24.32 -3.41
N GLU A 219 -1.56 25.46 -3.96
CA GLU A 219 -0.70 26.26 -4.85
C GLU A 219 0.56 26.80 -4.16
N ARG A 220 0.42 27.26 -2.91
CA ARG A 220 1.58 27.62 -2.08
C ARG A 220 2.52 26.45 -1.93
N LYS A 221 1.98 25.26 -1.63
CA LYS A 221 2.75 24.03 -1.49
C LYS A 221 3.46 23.64 -2.79
N ILE A 222 2.78 23.72 -3.94
CA ILE A 222 3.39 23.50 -5.25
C ILE A 222 4.58 24.44 -5.48
N SER A 223 4.45 25.72 -5.12
CA SER A 223 5.50 26.73 -5.27
C SER A 223 6.73 26.42 -4.40
N GLU A 224 6.51 25.98 -3.16
CA GLU A 224 7.57 25.51 -2.27
C GLU A 224 8.30 24.29 -2.86
N LEU A 225 7.57 23.32 -3.40
CA LEU A 225 8.16 22.12 -4.00
C LEU A 225 8.97 22.42 -5.27
N LYS A 226 8.47 23.32 -6.13
CA LYS A 226 9.23 23.79 -7.31
C LYS A 226 10.56 24.42 -6.92
N SER A 227 10.56 25.20 -5.83
CA SER A 227 11.78 25.83 -5.31
C SER A 227 12.79 24.80 -4.81
N LYS A 228 12.32 23.71 -4.17
CA LYS A 228 13.18 22.59 -3.75
C LYS A 228 13.77 21.82 -4.94
N ILE A 229 13.03 21.69 -6.04
CA ILE A 229 13.55 21.06 -7.26
C ILE A 229 14.67 21.93 -7.85
N ALA A 230 14.45 23.24 -7.98
CA ALA A 230 15.45 24.18 -8.51
C ALA A 230 16.75 24.16 -7.68
N SER A 231 16.65 24.22 -6.36
CA SER A 231 17.83 24.23 -5.47
C SER A 231 18.59 22.90 -5.41
N ASN A 232 17.96 21.78 -5.75
CA ASN A 232 18.61 20.47 -5.89
C ASN A 232 19.20 20.25 -7.28
N GLY A 233 18.68 20.92 -8.31
CA GLY A 233 19.20 20.88 -9.68
C GLY A 233 20.58 21.57 -9.82
N ASP A 234 20.83 22.62 -9.03
CA ASP A 234 22.11 23.37 -9.06
C ASP A 234 23.29 22.65 -8.37
N LYS A 235 23.09 21.42 -7.87
CA LYS A 235 24.11 20.64 -7.13
C LYS A 235 24.75 19.51 -7.94
N HIS A 236 24.50 19.44 -9.24
CA HIS A 236 25.06 18.45 -10.17
C HIS A 236 25.60 19.14 -11.42
#